data_AF-A0A8D8ZKR1-F1
#
_entry.id   AF-A0A8D8ZKR1-F1
#
_cell.length_a   1.000
_cell.length_b   1.000
_cell.length_c   1.000
_cell.angle_alpha   90.00
_cell.angle_beta   90.00
_cell.angle_gamma   90.00
#
_symmetry.space_group_name_H-M   'P 1'
#
loop_
_entity.id
_entity.type
_entity.pdbx_description
1 polymer ?
#
loop_
_entity_poly.entity_id
_entity_poly.type
_entity_poly.pdbx_seq_one_letter_code
_entity_poly.pdbx_strand_id
1 'polypeptide(L)'
;MNTIGQLYRTKYTGKPEIMELDPKNILSEPVEVYQFNTKDVQLKELNNISKNVLSECIKNGHVNGISLWFDVFFHASNKPDILLSTAPVSSNTQLTHWKQTVIVLPAEKPVVKTEKVNYNLNISKNESNPRHYNIELSFLDSDESNTMDTKTAVDEKKEEFRKHHNADSDYDEYNSGSDD
;
A
#
# COMPACT_ATOMS: atom_id res chain seq x y z
N MET A 1 -14.35 22.30 12.80
CA MET A 1 -15.09 21.79 11.63
C MET A 1 -14.07 21.19 10.68
N ASN A 2 -14.25 19.93 10.28
CA ASN A 2 -13.39 19.31 9.27
C ASN A 2 -13.74 19.88 7.89
N THR A 3 -12.73 20.14 7.05
CA THR A 3 -12.95 20.52 5.65
C THR A 3 -13.46 19.32 4.85
N ILE A 4 -14.10 19.57 3.71
CA ILE A 4 -14.53 18.51 2.79
C ILE A 4 -13.37 17.58 2.43
N GLY A 5 -12.18 18.13 2.17
CA GLY A 5 -10.98 17.33 1.88
C GLY A 5 -10.56 16.41 3.03
N GLN A 6 -10.64 16.89 4.28
CA GLN A 6 -10.36 16.08 5.47
C GLN A 6 -11.38 14.94 5.64
N LEU A 7 -12.66 15.19 5.33
CA LEU A 7 -13.70 14.16 5.37
C LEU A 7 -13.46 13.06 4.33
N TYR A 8 -13.17 13.45 3.08
CA TYR A 8 -12.84 12.47 2.03
C TYR A 8 -11.58 11.68 2.36
N ARG A 9 -10.55 12.34 2.87
CA ARG A 9 -9.31 11.67 3.27
C ARG A 9 -9.60 10.64 4.37
N THR A 10 -10.35 11.01 5.39
CA THR A 10 -10.74 10.09 6.48
C THR A 10 -11.51 8.90 5.93
N LYS A 11 -12.46 9.11 4.99
CA LYS A 11 -13.21 8.03 4.35
C LYS A 11 -12.34 7.01 3.61
N TYR A 12 -11.26 7.48 2.97
CA TYR A 12 -10.32 6.62 2.23
C TYR A 12 -9.11 6.19 3.06
N THR A 13 -9.03 6.60 4.32
CA THR A 13 -8.00 6.16 5.26
C THR A 13 -8.56 4.97 6.05
N GLY A 14 -7.97 3.79 5.89
CA GLY A 14 -8.37 2.58 6.63
C GLY A 14 -8.40 1.31 5.79
N LYS A 15 -8.47 1.43 4.47
CA LYS A 15 -8.25 0.33 3.53
C LYS A 15 -7.54 0.83 2.27
N PRO A 16 -6.80 -0.03 1.57
CA PRO A 16 -6.27 0.32 0.26
C PRO A 16 -7.39 0.50 -0.77
N GLU A 17 -7.21 1.43 -1.70
CA GLU A 17 -8.15 1.75 -2.76
C GLU A 17 -7.62 1.32 -4.12
N ILE A 18 -8.48 0.75 -4.96
CA ILE A 18 -8.11 0.32 -6.31
C ILE A 18 -8.40 1.45 -7.30
N MET A 19 -7.35 2.11 -7.80
CA MET A 19 -7.49 3.27 -8.67
C MET A 19 -6.46 3.32 -9.79
N GLU A 20 -6.80 4.05 -10.84
CA GLU A 20 -5.88 4.37 -11.93
C GLU A 20 -5.06 5.60 -11.53
N LEU A 21 -3.75 5.51 -11.68
CA LEU A 21 -2.83 6.61 -11.42
C LEU A 21 -2.21 7.12 -12.72
N ASP A 22 -2.30 8.43 -12.93
CA ASP A 22 -1.47 9.11 -13.92
C ASP A 22 0.00 9.05 -13.45
N PRO A 23 0.95 8.55 -14.26
CA PRO A 23 2.38 8.56 -13.94
C PRO A 23 2.91 9.95 -13.53
N LYS A 24 2.28 11.04 -13.99
CA LYS A 24 2.61 12.41 -13.58
C LYS A 24 2.36 12.66 -12.09
N ASN A 25 1.60 11.84 -11.40
CA ASN A 25 1.38 11.94 -9.96
C ASN A 25 2.42 11.18 -9.13
N ILE A 26 3.30 10.40 -9.76
CA ILE A 26 4.37 9.66 -9.07
C ILE A 26 5.52 10.60 -8.70
N LEU A 27 5.91 10.59 -7.43
CA LEU A 27 6.89 11.52 -6.84
C LEU A 27 8.30 10.94 -6.67
N SER A 28 8.49 9.64 -6.80
CA SER A 28 9.78 8.96 -6.68
C SER A 28 9.90 7.82 -7.69
N GLU A 29 11.11 7.34 -7.93
CA GLU A 29 11.31 6.07 -8.62
C GLU A 29 10.65 4.92 -7.84
N PRO A 30 10.15 3.89 -8.55
CA PRO A 30 9.57 2.71 -7.94
C PRO A 30 10.63 1.91 -7.17
N VAL A 31 10.22 1.29 -6.06
CA VAL A 31 11.08 0.39 -5.28
C VAL A 31 10.41 -0.98 -5.23
N GLU A 32 11.13 -2.01 -5.65
CA GLU A 32 10.66 -3.39 -5.51
C GLU A 32 10.51 -3.72 -4.01
N VAL A 33 9.31 -4.11 -3.57
CA VAL A 33 9.08 -4.47 -2.17
C VAL A 33 9.47 -5.91 -1.91
N TYR A 34 9.10 -6.80 -2.83
CA TYR A 34 9.31 -8.23 -2.69
C TYR A 34 9.29 -8.90 -4.06
N GLN A 35 10.14 -9.90 -4.24
CA GLN A 35 10.21 -10.74 -5.43
C GLN A 35 10.23 -12.20 -4.99
N PHE A 36 9.50 -13.05 -5.70
CA PHE A 36 9.54 -14.49 -5.48
C PHE A 36 9.40 -15.25 -6.80
N ASN A 37 9.87 -16.49 -6.80
CA ASN A 37 9.74 -17.40 -7.92
C ASN A 37 8.63 -18.42 -7.60
N THR A 38 7.66 -18.52 -8.51
CA THR A 38 6.50 -19.39 -8.33
C THR A 38 6.86 -20.88 -8.28
N LYS A 39 8.08 -21.26 -8.69
CA LYS A 39 8.56 -22.66 -8.69
C LYS A 39 8.98 -23.16 -7.31
N ASP A 40 9.47 -22.28 -6.44
CA ASP A 40 10.16 -22.66 -5.20
C ASP A 40 9.66 -21.91 -3.96
N VAL A 41 8.89 -20.83 -4.12
CA VAL A 41 8.34 -20.05 -3.00
C VAL A 41 7.55 -20.92 -2.03
N GLN A 42 7.83 -20.77 -0.74
CA GLN A 42 7.14 -21.45 0.34
C GLN A 42 6.07 -20.54 0.95
N LEU A 43 4.95 -21.13 1.39
CA LEU A 43 3.84 -20.37 1.99
C LEU A 43 4.30 -19.48 3.18
N LYS A 44 5.26 -19.97 3.97
CA LYS A 44 5.81 -19.22 5.11
C LYS A 44 6.49 -17.90 4.71
N GLU A 45 7.04 -17.83 3.51
CA GLU A 45 7.71 -16.63 2.98
C GLU A 45 6.68 -15.56 2.60
N LEU A 46 5.46 -15.98 2.26
CA LEU A 46 4.34 -15.10 1.94
C LEU A 46 3.54 -14.69 3.18
N ASN A 47 3.77 -15.29 4.35
CA ASN A 47 3.00 -14.95 5.55
C ASN A 47 3.30 -13.55 6.08
N ASN A 48 4.54 -13.06 5.88
CA ASN A 48 4.94 -11.73 6.29
C ASN A 48 6.05 -11.18 5.39
N ILE A 49 5.73 -10.13 4.66
CA ILE A 49 6.65 -9.41 3.78
C ILE A 49 6.88 -8.04 4.42
N SER A 50 8.13 -7.71 4.77
CA SER A 50 8.46 -6.40 5.34
C SER A 50 9.68 -5.80 4.67
N LYS A 51 9.63 -4.51 4.33
CA LYS A 51 10.74 -3.78 3.74
C LYS A 51 10.82 -2.35 4.28
N ASN A 52 12.01 -1.95 4.72
CA ASN A 52 12.36 -0.54 4.88
C ASN A 52 12.67 0.05 3.51
N VAL A 53 11.95 1.11 3.15
CA VAL A 53 12.05 1.79 1.86
C VAL A 53 12.51 3.22 2.09
N LEU A 54 13.53 3.61 1.34
CA LEU A 54 14.03 4.98 1.26
C LEU A 54 13.75 5.50 -0.15
N SER A 55 12.66 6.25 -0.31
CA SER A 55 12.25 6.81 -1.61
C SER A 55 12.79 8.24 -1.76
N GLU A 56 13.63 8.48 -2.76
CA GLU A 56 14.08 9.83 -3.10
C GLU A 56 13.10 10.49 -4.08
N CYS A 57 12.66 11.70 -3.75
CA CYS A 57 11.69 12.44 -4.55
C CYS A 57 12.35 13.03 -5.82
N ILE A 58 11.78 12.75 -6.99
CA ILE A 58 12.27 13.25 -8.28
C ILE A 58 11.75 14.66 -8.61
N LYS A 59 10.73 15.14 -7.89
CA LYS A 59 10.10 16.46 -8.05
C LYS A 59 9.40 16.92 -6.78
N ASN A 60 9.09 18.22 -6.72
CA ASN A 60 8.31 18.81 -5.64
C ASN A 60 6.86 18.33 -5.69
N GLY A 61 6.21 18.19 -4.53
CA GLY A 61 4.81 17.81 -4.46
C GLY A 61 4.33 17.53 -3.05
N HIS A 62 3.21 16.81 -2.96
CA HIS A 62 2.63 16.37 -1.70
C HIS A 62 2.43 14.86 -1.75
N VAL A 63 3.10 14.13 -0.87
CA VAL A 63 2.89 12.70 -0.69
C VAL A 63 1.52 12.52 -0.06
N ASN A 64 0.58 12.02 -0.86
CA ASN A 64 -0.79 11.77 -0.45
C ASN A 64 -1.05 10.31 -0.09
N GLY A 65 -0.14 9.42 -0.50
CA GLY A 65 -0.32 7.98 -0.44
C GLY A 65 0.87 7.24 -1.01
N ILE A 66 0.83 5.93 -0.89
CA ILE A 66 1.76 4.99 -1.54
C ILE A 66 0.96 4.15 -2.52
N SER A 67 1.52 3.94 -3.70
CA SER A 67 0.95 3.05 -4.71
C SER A 67 1.73 1.76 -4.78
N LEU A 68 1.01 0.65 -4.82
CA LEU A 68 1.52 -0.70 -5.01
C LEU A 68 0.94 -1.26 -6.31
N TRP A 69 1.77 -1.99 -7.02
CA TRP A 69 1.41 -2.78 -8.19
C TRP A 69 2.31 -4.01 -8.22
N PHE A 70 2.10 -4.87 -9.20
CA PHE A 70 2.92 -6.06 -9.39
C PHE A 70 3.30 -6.25 -10.86
N ASP A 71 4.39 -6.98 -11.02
CA ASP A 71 4.92 -7.44 -12.29
C ASP A 71 4.97 -8.97 -12.28
N VAL A 72 4.63 -9.60 -13.40
CA VAL A 72 4.74 -11.04 -13.61
C VAL A 72 5.60 -11.30 -14.84
N PHE A 73 6.67 -12.06 -14.64
CA PHE A 73 7.55 -12.50 -15.70
C PHE A 73 7.19 -13.93 -16.12
N PHE A 74 6.96 -14.11 -17.42
CA PHE A 74 6.73 -15.42 -18.03
C PHE A 74 7.99 -15.85 -18.77
N HIS A 75 8.67 -16.84 -18.21
CA HIS A 75 9.87 -17.43 -18.79
C HIS A 75 9.52 -18.68 -19.60
N ALA A 76 9.95 -18.73 -20.85
CA ALA A 76 9.81 -19.90 -21.72
C ALA A 76 11.15 -20.27 -22.36
N SER A 77 11.52 -21.55 -22.33
CA SER A 77 12.72 -22.03 -23.02
C SER A 77 12.65 -21.67 -24.51
N ASN A 78 13.66 -20.97 -25.00
CA ASN A 78 13.80 -20.51 -26.39
C ASN A 78 12.82 -19.40 -26.83
N LYS A 79 12.23 -18.64 -25.91
CA LYS A 79 11.46 -17.42 -26.22
C LYS A 79 11.95 -16.25 -25.35
N PRO A 80 11.79 -15.00 -25.81
CA PRO A 80 12.03 -13.85 -24.95
C PRO A 80 11.05 -13.85 -23.78
N ASP A 81 11.51 -13.33 -22.64
CA ASP A 81 10.67 -13.16 -21.46
C ASP A 81 9.53 -12.19 -21.76
N ILE A 82 8.33 -12.53 -21.29
CA ILE A 82 7.15 -11.68 -21.40
C ILE A 82 6.88 -11.06 -20.03
N LEU A 83 6.70 -9.74 -19.99
CA LEU A 83 6.33 -9.00 -18.79
C LEU A 83 4.86 -8.60 -18.85
N LEU A 84 4.08 -9.02 -17.85
CA LEU A 84 2.80 -8.40 -17.52
C LEU A 84 3.03 -7.45 -16.36
N SER A 85 2.90 -6.14 -16.60
CA SER A 85 3.00 -5.12 -15.56
C SER A 85 1.66 -4.47 -15.30
N THR A 86 1.41 -4.15 -14.03
CA THR A 86 0.26 -3.33 -13.60
C THR A 86 0.69 -1.94 -13.14
N ALA A 87 1.94 -1.54 -13.43
CA ALA A 87 2.46 -0.22 -13.11
C ALA A 87 1.57 0.90 -13.70
N PRO A 88 1.59 2.10 -13.10
CA PRO A 88 1.00 3.28 -13.73
C PRO A 88 1.54 3.46 -15.15
N VAL A 89 0.66 3.52 -16.15
CA VAL A 89 1.04 3.69 -17.56
C VAL A 89 0.53 5.00 -18.12
N SER A 90 1.25 5.54 -19.10
CA SER A 90 0.76 6.69 -19.87
C SER A 90 -0.29 6.24 -20.90
N SER A 91 -1.04 7.20 -21.45
CA SER A 91 -2.24 7.05 -22.30
C SER A 91 -2.16 6.09 -23.50
N ASN A 92 -0.97 5.57 -23.83
CA ASN A 92 -0.73 4.74 -24.99
C ASN A 92 -0.60 3.25 -24.66
N THR A 93 -0.72 2.86 -23.38
CA THR A 93 -0.71 1.46 -22.94
C THR A 93 -2.05 1.09 -22.31
N GLN A 94 -2.51 -0.13 -22.56
CA GLN A 94 -3.81 -0.58 -22.07
C GLN A 94 -3.78 -0.79 -20.55
N LEU A 95 -4.67 -0.08 -19.85
CA LEU A 95 -4.90 -0.27 -18.43
C LEU A 95 -5.42 -1.68 -18.14
N THR A 96 -4.88 -2.33 -17.11
CA THR A 96 -5.38 -3.62 -16.65
C THR A 96 -6.56 -3.46 -15.70
N HIS A 97 -7.41 -4.48 -15.55
CA HIS A 97 -8.52 -4.44 -14.60
C HIS A 97 -8.06 -4.36 -13.13
N TRP A 98 -6.80 -4.73 -12.83
CA TRP A 98 -6.21 -4.63 -11.50
C TRP A 98 -5.91 -3.18 -11.09
N LYS A 99 -5.67 -2.28 -12.06
CA LYS A 99 -5.21 -0.91 -11.81
C LYS A 99 -4.03 -0.90 -10.83
N GLN A 100 -4.01 0.03 -9.88
CA GLN A 100 -3.04 0.07 -8.78
C GLN A 100 -3.75 0.04 -7.42
N THR A 101 -3.05 -0.47 -6.42
CA THR A 101 -3.50 -0.46 -5.02
C THR A 101 -2.90 0.75 -4.31
N VAL A 102 -3.72 1.69 -3.86
CA VAL A 102 -3.29 2.96 -3.27
C VAL A 102 -3.64 3.01 -1.79
N ILE A 103 -2.62 3.22 -0.96
CA ILE A 103 -2.76 3.45 0.47
C ILE A 103 -2.77 4.95 0.68
N VAL A 104 -3.93 5.52 1.02
CA VAL A 104 -4.08 6.96 1.26
C VAL A 104 -3.56 7.30 2.66
N LEU A 105 -2.72 8.34 2.75
CA LEU A 105 -2.23 8.82 4.04
C LEU A 105 -3.29 9.66 4.78
N PRO A 106 -3.35 9.58 6.13
CA PRO A 106 -4.24 10.39 6.95
C PRO A 106 -3.98 11.91 6.84
N ALA A 107 -2.77 12.29 6.44
CA ALA A 107 -2.38 13.67 6.14
C ALA A 107 -1.38 13.66 4.97
N GLU A 108 -1.39 14.72 4.17
CA GLU A 108 -0.38 14.89 3.14
C GLU A 108 0.95 15.34 3.75
N LYS A 109 2.06 14.89 3.16
CA LYS A 109 3.41 15.36 3.51
C LYS A 109 3.98 16.18 2.34
N PRO A 110 4.20 17.49 2.48
CA PRO A 110 4.90 18.27 1.46
C PRO A 110 6.34 17.76 1.33
N VAL A 111 6.81 17.64 0.09
CA VAL A 111 8.17 17.18 -0.22
C VAL A 111 8.80 18.01 -1.32
N VAL A 112 10.11 18.17 -1.26
CA VAL A 112 10.91 18.79 -2.33
C VAL A 112 11.69 17.74 -3.13
N LYS A 113 12.11 18.10 -4.34
CA LYS A 113 13.04 17.28 -5.13
C LYS A 113 14.28 16.95 -4.30
N THR A 114 14.77 15.72 -4.43
CA THR A 114 15.87 15.09 -3.67
C THR A 114 15.59 14.83 -2.19
N GLU A 115 14.43 15.22 -1.66
CA GLU A 115 14.03 14.82 -0.31
C GLU A 115 13.83 13.31 -0.26
N LYS A 116 14.21 12.70 0.88
CA LYS A 116 14.06 11.27 1.09
C LYS A 116 12.92 11.00 2.04
N VAL A 117 12.02 10.11 1.64
CA VAL A 117 10.91 9.62 2.46
C VAL A 117 11.27 8.21 2.90
N ASN A 118 11.48 8.04 4.19
CA ASN A 118 11.82 6.76 4.81
C ASN A 118 10.59 6.15 5.47
N TYR A 119 10.31 4.88 5.19
CA TYR A 119 9.17 4.16 5.76
C TYR A 119 9.40 2.65 5.75
N ASN A 120 8.80 1.94 6.70
CA ASN A 120 8.61 0.50 6.64
C ASN A 120 7.24 0.18 6.05
N LEU A 121 7.21 -0.70 5.05
CA LEU A 121 6.00 -1.34 4.56
C LEU A 121 5.98 -2.80 5.03
N ASN A 122 4.94 -3.17 5.75
CA ASN A 122 4.70 -4.52 6.23
C ASN A 122 3.38 -5.06 5.66
N ILE A 123 3.44 -6.23 5.03
CA ILE A 123 2.32 -6.93 4.41
C ILE A 123 2.25 -8.31 5.06
N SER A 124 1.30 -8.48 5.97
CA SER A 124 1.16 -9.70 6.77
C SER A 124 -0.16 -10.39 6.48
N LYS A 125 -0.14 -11.72 6.41
CA LYS A 125 -1.34 -12.52 6.15
C LYS A 125 -2.27 -12.46 7.35
N ASN A 126 -3.56 -12.24 7.10
CA ASN A 126 -4.55 -12.17 8.17
C ASN A 126 -4.81 -13.57 8.77
N GLU A 127 -4.81 -13.66 10.10
CA GLU A 127 -4.97 -14.93 10.82
C GLU A 127 -6.39 -15.50 10.71
N SER A 128 -7.40 -14.64 10.70
CA SER A 128 -8.82 -15.04 10.65
C SER A 128 -9.27 -15.36 9.23
N ASN A 129 -8.80 -14.61 8.24
CA ASN A 129 -9.06 -14.85 6.82
C ASN A 129 -7.75 -14.90 6.03
N PRO A 130 -7.23 -16.12 5.74
CA PRO A 130 -5.98 -16.32 5.00
C PRO A 130 -5.96 -15.77 3.57
N ARG A 131 -7.09 -15.29 3.02
CA ARG A 131 -7.16 -14.60 1.72
C ARG A 131 -6.90 -13.10 1.83
N HIS A 132 -6.93 -12.55 3.04
CA HIS A 132 -6.67 -11.14 3.30
C HIS A 132 -5.23 -10.92 3.75
N TYR A 133 -4.69 -9.76 3.40
CA TYR A 133 -3.45 -9.24 3.95
C TYR A 133 -3.73 -7.93 4.69
N ASN A 134 -3.10 -7.78 5.85
CA ASN A 134 -2.99 -6.52 6.55
C ASN A 134 -1.78 -5.78 5.98
N ILE A 135 -1.99 -4.52 5.60
CA ILE A 135 -0.92 -3.66 5.09
C ILE A 135 -0.69 -2.54 6.10
N GLU A 136 0.51 -2.48 6.65
CA GLU A 136 0.92 -1.49 7.63
C GLU A 136 2.04 -0.64 7.04
N LEU A 137 1.90 0.67 7.21
CA LEU A 137 2.87 1.66 6.76
C LEU A 137 3.33 2.48 7.96
N SER A 138 4.63 2.44 8.24
CA SER A 138 5.25 3.18 9.34
C SER A 138 6.31 4.12 8.80
N PHE A 139 6.10 5.43 8.88
CA PHE A 139 7.15 6.39 8.54
C PHE A 139 8.28 6.29 9.56
N LEU A 140 9.50 6.31 9.06
CA LEU A 140 10.72 6.28 9.88
C LEU A 140 11.28 7.68 9.89
N ASP A 141 11.52 8.23 11.08
CA ASP A 141 12.14 9.54 11.20
C ASP A 141 13.58 9.51 10.65
N SER A 142 14.00 10.64 10.09
CA SER A 142 15.32 10.79 9.47
C SER A 142 16.48 10.69 10.47
N ASP A 143 16.19 10.71 11.76
CA ASP A 143 17.14 10.81 12.87
C ASP A 143 16.84 9.78 13.96
N GLU A 144 17.42 8.58 13.88
CA GLU A 144 17.66 7.77 15.09
C GLU A 144 19.07 7.16 15.08
N SER A 145 20.06 8.03 15.30
CA SER A 145 21.16 7.69 16.20
C SER A 145 20.70 8.02 17.65
N ASN A 146 20.33 6.99 18.43
CA ASN A 146 20.02 7.04 19.87
C ASN A 146 18.87 7.95 20.33
N THR A 147 17.70 7.38 20.68
CA THR A 147 17.22 7.33 22.08
C THR A 147 15.99 6.43 22.26
N MET A 148 16.03 5.58 23.30
CA MET A 148 14.86 4.89 23.84
C MET A 148 13.92 5.95 24.47
N ASP A 149 12.59 5.80 24.28
CA ASP A 149 11.47 6.29 25.12
C ASP A 149 10.28 6.93 24.35
N THR A 150 9.65 6.21 23.41
CA THR A 150 8.36 6.64 22.82
C THR A 150 7.27 5.56 22.72
N LYS A 151 7.48 4.36 23.28
CA LYS A 151 6.52 3.23 23.16
C LYS A 151 5.12 3.54 23.71
N THR A 152 4.98 4.33 24.77
CA THR A 152 3.70 4.47 25.49
C THR A 152 2.64 5.29 24.73
N ALA A 153 3.03 6.32 23.97
CA ALA A 153 2.06 7.22 23.33
C ALA A 153 1.50 6.68 21.99
N VAL A 154 2.21 5.74 21.36
CA VAL A 154 1.80 5.12 20.09
C VAL A 154 0.74 4.04 20.34
N ASP A 155 0.86 3.32 21.46
CA ASP A 155 -0.06 2.24 21.82
C ASP A 155 -1.45 2.77 22.20
N GLU A 156 -1.54 3.93 22.85
CA GLU A 156 -2.81 4.58 23.21
C GLU A 156 -3.61 5.01 21.97
N LYS A 157 -2.94 5.56 20.94
CA LYS A 157 -3.60 5.95 19.68
C LYS A 157 -4.03 4.76 18.83
N LYS A 158 -3.29 3.64 18.87
CA LYS A 158 -3.68 2.40 18.18
C LYS A 158 -4.96 1.80 18.76
N GLU A 159 -5.11 1.81 20.09
CA GLU A 159 -6.32 1.29 20.74
C GLU A 159 -7.54 2.19 20.54
N GLU A 160 -7.37 3.52 20.50
CA GLU A 160 -8.48 4.43 20.20
C GLU A 160 -9.00 4.26 18.76
N PHE A 161 -8.09 4.07 17.79
CA PHE A 161 -8.46 3.74 16.41
C PHE A 161 -9.20 2.40 16.32
N ARG A 162 -8.74 1.37 17.03
CA ARG A 162 -9.35 0.03 17.00
C ARG A 162 -10.76 0.00 17.62
N LYS A 163 -11.03 0.84 18.62
CA LYS A 163 -12.35 0.94 19.26
C LYS A 163 -13.39 1.63 18.38
N HIS A 164 -13.00 2.67 17.62
CA HIS A 164 -13.93 3.37 16.74
C HIS A 164 -14.39 2.53 15.54
N HIS A 165 -13.55 1.62 15.04
CA HIS A 165 -13.80 0.91 13.78
C HIS A 165 -14.48 -0.46 13.93
N ASN A 166 -14.58 -0.98 15.16
CA ASN A 166 -15.35 -2.21 15.43
C ASN A 166 -16.83 -1.94 15.79
N ALA A 167 -17.27 -0.68 15.79
CA ALA A 167 -18.64 -0.31 16.10
C ALA A 167 -19.60 -0.32 14.90
N ASP A 168 -19.09 -0.41 13.66
CA ASP A 168 -19.87 -0.26 12.43
C ASP A 168 -19.87 -1.52 11.53
N SER A 169 -19.61 -2.71 12.05
CA SER A 169 -19.74 -3.96 11.27
C SER A 169 -21.09 -4.66 11.47
N ASP A 170 -22.18 -3.94 11.20
CA ASP A 170 -23.46 -4.57 10.85
C ASP A 170 -23.52 -4.63 9.31
N TYR A 171 -22.91 -5.68 8.75
CA TYR A 171 -23.20 -6.12 7.39
C TYR A 171 -24.15 -7.31 7.46
N ASP A 172 -25.44 -6.99 7.48
CA ASP A 172 -26.53 -7.93 7.24
C ASP A 172 -26.50 -8.44 5.80
N GLU A 173 -26.34 -9.76 5.71
CA GLU A 173 -27.01 -10.72 4.83
C GLU A 173 -27.96 -10.14 3.74
N TYR A 174 -27.60 -10.29 2.45
CA TYR A 174 -28.60 -10.32 1.37
C TYR A 174 -28.27 -11.34 0.26
N ASN A 175 -29.17 -12.34 0.22
CA ASN A 175 -29.69 -13.15 -0.87
C ASN A 175 -28.83 -14.22 -1.57
N SER A 176 -29.03 -15.43 -1.07
CA SER A 176 -29.40 -16.63 -1.82
C SER A 176 -30.57 -16.45 -2.80
N GLY A 177 -30.48 -17.10 -3.96
CA GLY A 177 -31.58 -17.37 -4.91
C GLY A 177 -31.29 -16.80 -6.31
N SER A 178 -31.35 -17.54 -7.41
CA SER A 178 -31.83 -18.90 -7.69
C SER A 178 -31.33 -19.31 -9.08
N ASP A 179 -30.91 -20.56 -9.21
CA ASP A 179 -30.79 -21.24 -10.51
C ASP A 179 -32.19 -21.35 -11.15
N ASP A 180 -32.29 -20.96 -12.44
CA ASP A 180 -33.17 -21.53 -13.46
C ASP A 180 -32.56 -21.21 -14.85
#